data_AF-A0A7K9NVD3-F1
#
_entry.id   AF-A0A7K9NVD3-F1
#
_cell.length_a   1.000
_cell.length_b   1.000
_cell.length_c   1.000
_cell.angle_alpha   90.00
_cell.angle_beta   90.00
_cell.angle_gamma   90.00
#
_symmetry.space_group_name_H-M   'P 1'
#
loop_
_entity.id
_entity.type
_entity.pdbx_description
1 polymer ?
#
loop_
_entity_poly.entity_id
_entity_poly.type
_entity_poly.pdbx_seq_one_letter_code
_entity_poly.pdbx_strand_id
1 'polypeptide(L)'
;MGALQPGLPSPAALPRDWHLLVIDLKDCFFSIPLHPEDTERELSPVAQATKSHEFFHQSARALRREFHVPKDQARVIVAACPDCAH
;
A
#
# COMPACT_ATOMS: atom_id res chain seq x y z
N MET A 1 22.11 8.36 28.17
CA MET A 1 21.29 9.32 27.43
C MET A 1 21.33 8.90 25.96
N GLY A 2 20.25 8.29 25.45
CA GLY A 2 20.21 7.72 24.09
C GLY A 2 20.14 8.80 23.00
N ALA A 3 20.41 8.40 21.76
CA ALA A 3 20.37 9.31 20.61
C ALA A 3 18.94 9.78 20.31
N LEU A 4 18.76 11.08 20.12
CA LEU A 4 17.50 11.67 19.66
C LEU A 4 17.30 11.31 18.19
N GLN A 5 16.10 10.85 17.81
CA GLN A 5 15.76 10.60 16.41
C GLN A 5 15.73 11.94 15.64
N PRO A 6 16.53 12.09 14.57
CA PRO A 6 16.48 13.28 13.73
C PRO A 6 15.09 13.43 13.12
N GLY A 7 14.45 14.60 13.31
CA GLY A 7 13.15 14.91 12.71
C GLY A 7 11.98 15.04 13.70
N LEU A 8 12.14 14.60 14.95
CA LEU A 8 11.19 14.89 16.03
C LEU A 8 11.63 16.15 16.80
N PRO A 9 10.71 17.06 17.16
CA PRO A 9 11.05 18.14 18.07
C PRO A 9 11.55 17.53 19.38
N SER A 10 12.60 18.12 19.95
CA SER A 10 13.09 17.72 21.27
C SER A 10 11.90 17.64 22.24
N PRO A 11 11.77 16.59 23.06
CA PRO A 11 10.68 16.50 24.04
C PRO A 11 10.59 17.73 24.97
N ALA A 12 11.70 18.45 25.15
CA ALA A 12 11.75 19.70 25.89
C ALA A 12 11.10 20.91 25.17
N ALA A 13 10.80 20.80 23.88
CA ALA A 13 10.12 21.81 23.07
C ALA A 13 8.59 21.66 23.09
N LEU A 14 8.06 20.57 23.67
CA LEU A 14 6.63 20.40 23.86
C LEU A 14 6.16 21.18 25.11
N PRO A 15 5.12 22.02 25.03
CA PRO A 15 4.56 22.70 26.19
C PRO A 15 4.07 21.69 27.23
N ARG A 16 4.31 21.98 28.52
CA ARG A 16 4.04 21.04 29.63
C ARG A 16 2.57 20.65 29.80
N ASP A 17 1.65 21.44 29.25
CA ASP A 17 0.20 21.26 29.40
C ASP A 17 -0.49 20.77 28.11
N TRP A 18 0.27 20.27 27.14
CA TRP A 18 -0.31 19.70 25.92
C TRP A 18 -0.78 18.26 26.15
N HIS A 19 -1.97 17.94 25.63
CA HIS A 19 -2.46 16.56 25.56
C HIS A 19 -1.66 15.79 24.50
N LEU A 20 -0.68 15.00 24.95
CA LEU A 20 0.14 14.17 24.07
C LEU A 20 -0.55 12.83 23.82
N LEU A 21 -0.92 12.57 22.57
CA LEU A 21 -1.36 11.27 22.10
C LEU A 21 -0.20 10.59 21.38
N VAL A 22 0.41 9.60 22.03
CA VAL A 22 1.47 8.78 21.44
C VAL A 22 0.81 7.59 20.74
N ILE A 23 0.78 7.66 19.41
CA ILE A 23 0.22 6.65 18.51
C ILE A 23 1.39 5.78 18.05
N ASP A 24 1.47 4.53 18.49
CA ASP A 24 2.41 3.58 17.91
C ASP A 24 1.92 3.20 16.51
N LEU A 25 2.68 3.54 15.47
CA LEU A 25 2.26 3.33 14.08
C LEU A 25 2.07 1.83 13.76
N LYS A 26 2.74 0.94 14.52
CA LYS A 26 2.62 -0.50 14.35
C LYS A 26 1.32 -1.04 14.96
N ASP A 27 0.89 -0.54 16.12
CA ASP A 27 -0.40 -0.85 16.75
C ASP A 27 -1.59 -0.07 16.16
N CYS A 28 -1.33 1.09 15.56
CA CYS A 28 -2.34 1.96 14.95
C CYS A 28 -2.62 1.68 13.48
N PHE A 29 -1.82 0.82 12.85
CA PHE A 29 -2.14 0.26 11.54
C PHE A 29 -3.46 -0.55 11.56
N PHE A 30 -3.95 -0.95 12.74
CA PHE A 30 -5.17 -1.75 12.91
C PHE A 30 -6.25 -1.10 13.79
N SER A 31 -5.99 0.05 14.42
CA SER A 31 -6.89 0.64 15.44
C SER A 31 -7.61 1.92 15.01
N ILE A 32 -7.32 2.47 13.82
CA ILE A 32 -8.14 3.54 13.24
C ILE A 32 -9.18 2.85 12.35
N PRO A 33 -10.49 3.00 12.60
CA PRO A 33 -11.50 2.46 11.69
C PRO A 33 -11.30 3.11 10.33
N LEU A 34 -10.82 2.33 9.36
CA LEU A 34 -10.76 2.75 7.98
C LEU A 34 -12.18 3.12 7.54
N HIS A 35 -12.31 4.26 6.87
CA HIS A 35 -13.59 4.68 6.31
C HIS A 35 -14.10 3.54 5.41
N PRO A 36 -15.41 3.21 5.38
CA PRO A 36 -15.92 2.10 4.58
C PRO A 36 -15.61 2.21 3.07
N GLU A 37 -15.29 3.41 2.59
CA GLU A 37 -14.83 3.66 1.22
C GLU A 37 -13.32 3.42 1.03
N ASP A 38 -12.54 3.52 2.11
CA ASP A 38 -11.08 3.32 2.16
C ASP A 38 -10.70 1.93 2.68
N THR A 39 -11.63 1.19 3.28
CA THR A 39 -11.47 -0.26 3.44
C THR A 39 -11.33 -0.85 2.06
N GLU A 40 -10.14 -1.35 1.75
CA GLU A 40 -9.85 -1.95 0.45
C GLU A 40 -10.93 -3.00 0.17
N ARG A 41 -11.88 -2.66 -0.70
CA ARG A 41 -12.90 -3.57 -1.16
C ARG A 41 -12.14 -4.66 -1.89
N GLU A 42 -11.93 -5.80 -1.22
CA GLU A 42 -11.22 -7.00 -1.70
C GLU A 42 -11.35 -7.08 -3.22
N LEU A 43 -10.33 -6.56 -3.91
CA LEU A 43 -10.39 -6.46 -5.35
C LEU A 43 -10.39 -7.89 -5.86
N SER A 44 -11.18 -8.17 -6.91
CA SER A 44 -11.06 -9.45 -7.57
C SER A 44 -9.57 -9.68 -7.93
N PRO A 45 -9.08 -10.93 -7.95
CA PRO A 45 -7.67 -11.19 -8.24
C PRO A 45 -7.18 -10.53 -9.54
N VAL A 46 -8.09 -10.34 -10.49
CA VAL A 46 -7.90 -9.65 -11.77
C VAL A 46 -7.73 -8.14 -11.58
N ALA A 47 -8.57 -7.51 -10.77
CA ALA A 47 -8.47 -6.09 -10.47
C ALA A 47 -7.20 -5.77 -9.66
N GLN A 48 -6.80 -6.65 -8.74
CA GLN A 48 -5.53 -6.53 -8.02
C GLN A 48 -4.32 -6.70 -8.96
N ALA A 49 -4.36 -7.69 -9.86
CA ALA A 49 -3.33 -7.90 -10.87
C ALA A 49 -3.20 -6.70 -11.84
N THR A 50 -4.33 -6.07 -12.19
CA THR A 50 -4.35 -4.89 -13.06
C THR A 50 -3.65 -3.72 -12.39
N LYS A 51 -4.02 -3.39 -11.15
CA LYS A 51 -3.34 -2.34 -10.37
C LYS A 51 -1.85 -2.64 -10.20
N SER A 52 -1.48 -3.86 -9.83
CA SER A 52 -0.07 -4.23 -9.67
C SER A 52 0.72 -4.05 -10.98
N HIS A 53 0.12 -4.41 -12.12
CA HIS A 53 0.74 -4.18 -13.43
C HIS A 53 0.86 -2.70 -13.78
N GLU A 54 -0.12 -1.86 -13.43
CA GLU A 54 -0.05 -0.40 -13.62
C GLU A 54 1.14 0.23 -12.88
N PHE A 55 1.47 -0.26 -11.68
CA PHE A 55 2.60 0.28 -10.90
C PHE A 55 3.96 -0.31 -11.29
N PHE A 56 4.00 -1.61 -11.62
CA PHE A 56 5.27 -2.36 -11.71
C PHE A 56 5.54 -2.98 -13.09
N HIS A 57 4.63 -2.85 -14.05
CA HIS A 57 4.74 -3.38 -15.41
C HIS A 57 5.17 -4.86 -15.45
N GLN A 58 4.63 -5.68 -14.53
CA GLN A 58 4.99 -7.09 -14.38
C GLN A 58 4.55 -7.93 -15.60
N SER A 59 5.35 -8.90 -16.04
CA SER A 59 4.96 -9.79 -17.14
C SER A 59 3.71 -10.62 -16.85
N ALA A 60 2.99 -11.07 -17.90
CA ALA A 60 1.81 -11.94 -17.75
C ALA A 60 2.09 -13.24 -16.97
N ARG A 61 3.33 -13.75 -17.01
CA ARG A 61 3.74 -14.92 -16.22
C ARG A 61 3.82 -14.61 -14.73
N ALA A 62 4.28 -13.42 -14.37
CA ALA A 62 4.36 -12.97 -12.98
C ALA A 62 2.95 -12.76 -12.42
N LEU A 63 2.08 -12.03 -13.15
CA LEU A 63 0.69 -11.78 -12.75
C LEU A 63 -0.09 -13.08 -12.47
N ARG A 64 0.04 -14.07 -13.38
CA ARG A 64 -0.60 -15.38 -13.18
C ARG A 64 -0.12 -16.10 -11.91
N ARG A 65 1.16 -15.97 -11.55
CA ARG A 65 1.73 -16.68 -10.40
C ARG A 65 1.39 -15.99 -9.09
N GLU A 66 1.39 -14.66 -9.10
CA GLU A 66 1.20 -13.84 -7.91
C GLU A 66 -0.28 -13.73 -7.55
N PHE A 67 -1.13 -13.42 -8.52
CA PHE A 67 -2.57 -13.20 -8.31
C PHE A 67 -3.44 -14.39 -8.71
N HIS A 68 -2.84 -15.51 -9.11
CA HIS A 68 -3.57 -16.73 -9.51
C HIS A 68 -4.60 -16.49 -10.63
N VAL A 69 -4.40 -15.46 -11.46
CA VAL A 69 -5.32 -15.11 -12.56
C VAL A 69 -5.14 -16.03 -13.77
N PRO A 70 -6.21 -16.32 -14.54
CA PRO A 70 -6.10 -17.10 -15.78
C PRO A 70 -5.09 -16.53 -16.77
N LYS A 71 -4.49 -17.41 -17.58
CA LYS A 71 -3.42 -17.02 -18.53
C LYS A 71 -3.90 -16.01 -19.58
N ASP A 72 -5.13 -16.16 -20.04
CA ASP A 72 -5.81 -15.24 -20.96
C ASP A 72 -5.96 -13.85 -20.32
N GLN A 73 -6.44 -13.78 -19.08
CA GLN A 73 -6.59 -12.51 -18.38
C GLN A 73 -5.25 -11.82 -18.12
N ALA A 74 -4.23 -12.56 -17.70
CA ALA A 74 -2.89 -12.00 -17.52
C ALA A 74 -2.31 -11.40 -18.81
N ARG A 75 -2.65 -11.98 -19.98
CA ARG A 75 -2.24 -11.45 -21.29
C ARG A 75 -3.02 -10.19 -21.65
N VAL A 76 -4.33 -10.16 -21.36
CA VAL A 76 -5.16 -8.96 -21.58
C VAL A 76 -4.62 -7.78 -20.78
N ILE A 77 -4.24 -7.98 -19.52
CA ILE A 77 -3.66 -6.92 -18.67
C ILE A 77 -2.40 -6.32 -19.32
N VAL A 78 -1.46 -7.16 -19.77
CA VAL A 78 -0.22 -6.67 -20.41
C VAL A 78 -0.51 -6.03 -21.78
N ALA A 79 -1.43 -6.59 -22.56
CA ALA A 79 -1.78 -6.06 -23.88
C ALA A 79 -2.54 -4.73 -23.81
N ALA A 80 -3.24 -4.46 -22.71
CA ALA A 80 -3.93 -3.19 -22.48
C ALA A 80 -2.97 -2.08 -21.98
N CYS A 81 -1.75 -2.42 -21.57
CA CYS A 81 -0.79 -1.47 -21.03
C CYS A 81 -0.09 -0.68 -22.16
N PRO A 82 -0.16 0.66 -22.16
CA PRO A 82 0.40 1.50 -23.21
C PRO A 82 1.92 1.43 -23.30
N ASP A 83 2.61 0.96 -22.25
CA ASP A 83 4.08 0.83 -22.17
C ASP A 83 4.57 -0.60 -22.42
N CYS A 84 3.67 -1.58 -22.44
CA CYS A 84 4.03 -3.01 -22.60
C CYS A 84 3.40 -3.67 -23.83
N ALA A 85 2.49 -3.02 -24.55
CA ALA A 85 1.77 -3.57 -25.70
C ALA A 85 2.58 -3.64 -27.02
N HIS A 86 3.91 -3.67 -26.95
CA HIS A 86 4.82 -3.50 -28.10
C HIS A 86 5.46 -4.84 -28.49
#